data_AF-A0A9E1R8F0-F1
#
_entry.id   AF-A0A9E1R8F0-F1
#
_cell.length_a   1.000
_cell.length_b   1.000
_cell.length_c   1.000
_cell.angle_alpha   90.00
_cell.angle_beta   90.00
_cell.angle_gamma   90.00
#
_symmetry.space_group_name_H-M   'P 1'
#
loop_
_entity.id
_entity.type
_entity.pdbx_description
1 polymer ?
#
loop_
_entity_poly.entity_id
_entity_poly.type
_entity_poly.pdbx_seq_one_letter_code
_entity_poly.pdbx_strand_id
1 'polypeptide(L)'
;MSKDVNYQNNPLHGLNLKTMLTEIVDHYGFEILHAYLYIHSFKTNPSVDSSVKFLKKTQWAREKVEAFYLYKFKNLPKVSSDQFELPPRDRIIPEDQSPGTPCELSLEDAEVLQQQRKSRANEYDKLAGRDNPKDWQPSQTKPKTQDKPWSKQGGKSPWKPQAKLTSSTEVKVSGTTLDPWANSRNKFKS
;
A
#
# COMPACT_ATOMS: atom_id res chain seq x y z
N MET A 1 5.30 26.99 24.93
CA MET A 1 5.43 25.64 25.50
C MET A 1 5.67 24.69 24.35
N SER A 2 6.86 24.09 24.29
CA SER A 2 7.17 23.01 23.36
C SER A 2 6.17 21.89 23.63
N LYS A 3 5.43 21.45 22.61
CA LYS A 3 4.61 20.25 22.73
C LYS A 3 5.57 19.07 22.62
N ASP A 4 6.16 18.66 23.75
CA ASP A 4 6.98 17.46 23.78
C ASP A 4 6.06 16.27 23.48
N VAL A 5 6.22 15.69 22.29
CA VAL A 5 5.39 14.58 21.83
C VAL A 5 5.83 13.31 22.56
N ASN A 6 4.93 12.76 23.39
CA ASN A 6 5.19 11.55 24.15
C ASN A 6 4.93 10.30 23.27
N TYR A 7 6.00 9.62 22.85
CA TYR A 7 5.95 8.36 22.11
C TYR A 7 6.05 7.11 22.99
N GLN A 8 6.20 7.28 24.32
CA GLN A 8 6.47 6.16 25.24
C GLN A 8 5.31 5.17 25.35
N ASN A 9 4.08 5.61 25.09
CA ASN A 9 2.90 4.74 25.16
C ASN A 9 2.75 3.80 23.95
N ASN A 10 3.60 3.94 22.92
CA ASN A 10 3.52 3.05 21.77
C ASN A 10 4.08 1.66 22.11
N PRO A 11 3.31 0.55 21.98
CA PRO A 11 3.79 -0.80 22.28
C PRO A 11 4.99 -1.26 21.45
N LEU A 12 5.29 -0.57 20.34
CA LEU A 12 6.46 -0.83 19.50
C LEU A 12 7.73 -0.12 20.00
N HIS A 13 7.62 0.81 20.94
CA HIS A 13 8.75 1.56 21.47
C HIS A 13 9.67 0.64 22.27
N GLY A 14 10.94 0.55 21.87
CA GLY A 14 11.92 -0.38 22.47
C GLY A 14 11.72 -1.86 22.15
N LEU A 15 10.70 -2.22 21.35
CA LEU A 15 10.39 -3.61 21.04
C LEU A 15 11.19 -4.10 19.82
N ASN A 16 11.92 -5.20 20.02
CA ASN A 16 12.75 -5.81 18.98
C ASN A 16 11.90 -6.48 17.90
N LEU A 17 12.28 -6.30 16.63
CA LEU A 17 11.58 -6.88 15.47
C LEU A 17 11.47 -8.41 15.54
N LYS A 18 12.48 -9.09 16.08
CA LYS A 18 12.47 -10.55 16.27
C LYS A 18 11.44 -10.96 17.32
N THR A 19 11.41 -10.28 18.46
CA THR A 19 10.45 -10.53 19.55
C THR A 19 9.02 -10.30 19.05
N MET A 20 8.78 -9.16 18.39
CA MET A 20 7.48 -8.85 17.78
C MET A 20 6.99 -9.96 16.85
N LEU A 21 7.85 -10.39 15.92
CA LEU A 21 7.46 -11.38 14.94
C LEU A 21 7.22 -12.75 15.59
N THR A 22 8.00 -13.09 16.62
CA THR A 22 7.82 -14.34 17.37
C THR A 22 6.45 -14.37 18.05
N GLU A 23 6.07 -13.30 18.77
CA GLU A 23 4.76 -13.20 19.41
C GLU A 23 3.59 -13.36 18.42
N ILE A 24 3.69 -12.72 17.25
CA ILE A 24 2.64 -12.80 16.22
C ILE A 24 2.56 -14.22 15.63
N VAL A 25 3.72 -14.81 15.33
CA VAL A 25 3.80 -16.15 14.73
C VAL A 25 3.35 -17.21 15.72
N ASP A 26 3.67 -17.08 17.00
CA ASP A 26 3.24 -18.01 18.04
C ASP A 26 1.71 -18.02 18.20
N HIS A 27 1.06 -16.86 17.99
CA HIS A 27 -0.40 -16.74 18.09
C HIS A 27 -1.15 -17.14 16.80
N TYR A 28 -0.67 -16.73 15.63
CA TYR A 28 -1.40 -16.90 14.35
C TYR A 28 -0.78 -17.89 13.37
N GLY A 29 0.50 -18.20 13.52
CA GLY A 29 1.26 -18.96 12.54
C GLY A 29 1.55 -18.21 11.23
N PHE A 30 2.44 -18.79 10.41
CA PHE A 30 2.87 -18.17 9.16
C PHE A 30 1.79 -18.16 8.06
N GLU A 31 0.91 -19.15 8.05
CA GLU A 31 -0.11 -19.32 7.01
C GLU A 31 -1.14 -18.19 7.05
N ILE A 32 -1.69 -17.91 8.22
CA ILE A 32 -2.62 -16.79 8.45
C ILE A 32 -1.93 -15.47 8.11
N LEU A 33 -0.68 -15.27 8.57
CA LEU A 33 0.06 -14.03 8.28
C LEU A 33 0.26 -13.82 6.78
N HIS A 34 0.62 -14.85 6.03
CA HIS A 34 0.72 -14.75 4.57
C HIS A 34 -0.65 -14.42 3.95
N ALA A 35 -1.73 -15.05 4.40
CA ALA A 35 -3.07 -14.86 3.84
C ALA A 35 -3.58 -13.42 4.02
N TYR A 36 -3.37 -12.81 5.19
CA TYR A 36 -3.79 -11.45 5.48
C TYR A 36 -2.83 -10.38 4.92
N LEU A 37 -1.52 -10.54 5.15
CA LEU A 37 -0.52 -9.53 4.82
C LEU A 37 0.00 -9.64 3.38
N TYR A 38 -0.17 -10.80 2.74
CA TYR A 38 0.36 -11.08 1.40
C TYR A 38 1.86 -10.80 1.29
N ILE A 39 2.64 -11.24 2.29
CA ILE A 39 4.11 -11.12 2.33
C ILE A 39 4.72 -12.48 2.00
N HIS A 40 5.34 -12.59 0.82
CA HIS A 40 5.77 -13.88 0.27
C HIS A 40 6.84 -14.61 1.12
N SER A 41 7.64 -13.87 1.92
CA SER A 41 8.63 -14.45 2.83
C SER A 41 8.01 -15.44 3.83
N PHE A 42 6.74 -15.24 4.22
CA PHE A 42 6.03 -16.13 5.14
C PHE A 42 5.56 -17.43 4.49
N LYS A 43 5.54 -17.52 3.15
CA LYS A 43 5.15 -18.72 2.40
C LYS A 43 6.35 -19.52 1.90
N THR A 44 7.39 -18.86 1.40
CA THR A 44 8.52 -19.56 0.76
C THR A 44 9.51 -20.16 1.73
N ASN A 45 9.84 -19.44 2.81
CA ASN A 45 10.79 -19.90 3.83
C ASN A 45 10.26 -19.49 5.21
N PRO A 46 9.20 -20.17 5.72
CA PRO A 46 8.55 -19.83 6.98
C PRO A 46 9.49 -20.09 8.17
N SER A 47 10.30 -19.09 8.50
CA SER A 47 11.16 -19.07 9.68
C SER A 47 11.24 -17.65 10.21
N VAL A 48 11.35 -17.51 11.52
CA VAL A 48 11.47 -16.20 12.18
C VAL A 48 12.75 -15.50 11.74
N ASP A 49 13.87 -16.20 11.67
CA ASP A 49 15.16 -15.58 11.34
C ASP A 49 15.26 -15.15 9.87
N SER A 50 14.73 -15.94 8.93
CA SER A 50 14.67 -15.56 7.51
C SER A 50 13.76 -14.35 7.31
N SER A 51 12.59 -14.36 7.95
CA SER A 51 11.61 -13.28 7.89
C SER A 51 12.15 -12.00 8.51
N VAL A 52 12.82 -12.06 9.66
CA VAL A 52 13.47 -10.90 10.27
C VAL A 52 14.54 -10.33 9.34
N LYS A 53 15.38 -11.16 8.71
CA LYS A 53 16.37 -10.68 7.72
C LYS A 53 15.69 -9.97 6.54
N PHE A 54 14.55 -10.46 6.07
CA PHE A 54 13.75 -9.83 5.02
C PHE A 54 13.15 -8.49 5.47
N LEU A 55 12.48 -8.44 6.63
CA LEU A 55 11.90 -7.21 7.20
C LEU A 55 12.99 -6.17 7.56
N LYS A 56 14.20 -6.65 7.89
CA LYS A 56 15.53 -6.01 7.71
C LYS A 56 15.63 -5.03 6.54
N LYS A 57 15.43 -5.58 5.35
CA LYS A 57 15.74 -4.94 4.07
C LYS A 57 14.53 -4.27 3.42
N THR A 58 13.33 -4.69 3.80
CA THR A 58 12.08 -4.30 3.15
C THR A 58 11.20 -3.50 4.11
N GLN A 59 11.43 -2.18 4.14
CA GLN A 59 10.80 -1.27 5.10
C GLN A 59 9.27 -1.28 5.05
N TRP A 60 8.67 -1.19 3.85
CA TRP A 60 7.21 -1.22 3.70
C TRP A 60 6.59 -2.50 4.29
N ALA A 61 7.29 -3.63 4.19
CA ALA A 61 6.82 -4.90 4.73
C ALA A 61 6.91 -4.92 6.25
N ARG A 62 7.99 -4.34 6.81
CA ARG A 62 8.13 -4.14 8.25
C ARG A 62 7.00 -3.29 8.82
N GLU A 63 6.74 -2.13 8.22
CA GLU A 63 5.65 -1.25 8.64
C GLU A 63 4.29 -1.93 8.54
N LYS A 64 4.09 -2.77 7.52
CA LYS A 64 2.86 -3.56 7.39
C LYS A 64 2.67 -4.56 8.54
N VAL A 65 3.74 -5.25 8.95
CA VAL A 65 3.72 -6.18 10.10
C VAL A 65 3.55 -5.43 11.41
N GLU A 66 4.18 -4.27 11.58
CA GLU A 66 4.04 -3.42 12.76
C GLU A 66 2.64 -2.83 12.91
N ALA A 67 2.03 -2.37 11.82
CA ALA A 67 0.63 -1.96 11.82
C ALA A 67 -0.29 -3.13 12.18
N PHE A 68 -0.01 -4.34 11.68
CA PHE A 68 -0.74 -5.54 12.06
C PHE A 68 -0.58 -5.85 13.55
N TYR A 69 0.62 -5.72 14.11
CA TYR A 69 0.86 -5.89 15.54
C TYR A 69 -0.01 -4.94 16.38
N LEU A 70 -0.06 -3.65 16.03
CA LEU A 70 -0.86 -2.67 16.78
C LEU A 70 -2.37 -2.94 16.72
N TYR A 71 -2.92 -3.18 15.52
CA TYR A 71 -4.37 -3.20 15.36
C TYR A 71 -5.01 -4.59 15.40
N LYS A 72 -4.26 -5.64 15.06
CA LYS A 72 -4.77 -7.02 15.10
C LYS A 72 -4.32 -7.75 16.34
N PHE A 73 -3.04 -7.64 16.71
CA PHE A 73 -2.53 -8.36 17.87
C PHE A 73 -2.76 -7.60 19.19
N LYS A 74 -2.50 -6.29 19.24
CA LYS A 74 -2.79 -5.44 20.41
C LYS A 74 -4.21 -4.86 20.40
N ASN A 75 -4.98 -5.11 19.34
CA ASN A 75 -6.37 -4.68 19.17
C ASN A 75 -6.63 -3.20 19.53
N LEU A 76 -5.68 -2.33 19.16
CA LEU A 76 -5.81 -0.90 19.42
C LEU A 76 -6.86 -0.25 18.50
N PRO A 77 -7.52 0.83 18.96
CA PRO A 77 -8.44 1.58 18.11
C PRO A 77 -7.68 2.19 16.92
N LYS A 78 -8.42 2.40 15.81
CA LYS A 78 -7.85 3.04 14.62
C LYS A 78 -7.55 4.50 14.92
N VAL A 79 -6.34 4.93 14.55
CA VAL A 79 -5.89 6.31 14.75
C VAL A 79 -6.50 7.22 13.67
N SER A 80 -6.48 8.54 13.90
CA SER A 80 -6.90 9.55 12.93
C SER A 80 -6.12 9.46 11.62
N SER A 81 -6.69 10.04 10.54
CA SER A 81 -6.07 10.03 9.20
C SER A 81 -4.65 10.58 9.21
N ASP A 82 -4.44 11.74 9.85
CA ASP A 82 -3.14 12.43 9.90
C ASP A 82 -2.06 11.57 10.57
N GLN A 83 -2.42 10.83 11.63
CA GLN A 83 -1.49 9.92 12.31
C GLN A 83 -1.29 8.62 11.53
N PHE A 84 -2.26 8.19 10.74
CA PHE A 84 -2.16 6.96 9.95
C PHE A 84 -1.12 7.08 8.83
N GLU A 85 -0.92 8.30 8.30
CA GLU A 85 0.13 8.61 7.32
C GLU A 85 1.55 8.42 7.88
N LEU A 86 1.71 8.54 9.21
CA LEU A 86 3.00 8.30 9.86
C LEU A 86 3.32 6.80 9.96
N PRO A 87 4.61 6.42 9.93
CA PRO A 87 5.05 5.06 10.19
C PRO A 87 4.52 4.56 11.55
N PRO A 88 4.19 3.25 11.70
CA PRO A 88 3.60 2.72 12.93
C PRO A 88 4.37 3.02 14.23
N ARG A 89 5.71 3.11 14.16
CA ARG A 89 6.55 3.46 15.31
C ARG A 89 6.46 4.93 15.72
N ASP A 90 6.12 5.82 14.78
CA ASP A 90 6.06 7.27 15.00
C ASP A 90 4.64 7.75 15.32
N ARG A 91 3.69 6.82 15.46
CA ARG A 91 2.31 7.13 15.83
C ARG A 91 2.21 7.43 17.31
N ILE A 92 1.47 8.49 17.63
CA ILE A 92 1.14 8.88 19.01
C ILE A 92 -0.09 8.08 19.44
N ILE A 93 0.05 7.29 20.51
CA ILE A 93 -1.05 6.56 21.13
C ILE A 93 -1.41 7.28 22.43
N PRO A 94 -2.61 7.86 22.57
CA PRO A 94 -2.98 8.59 23.77
C PRO A 94 -3.06 7.67 24.99
N GLU A 95 -2.75 8.22 26.17
CA GLU A 95 -2.48 7.46 27.41
C GLU A 95 -3.70 6.69 27.96
N ASP A 96 -4.89 7.04 27.53
CA ASP A 96 -6.15 6.36 27.86
C ASP A 96 -6.31 5.02 27.15
N GLN A 97 -5.57 4.80 26.06
CA GLN A 97 -5.68 3.58 25.25
C GLN A 97 -4.72 2.51 25.75
N SER A 98 -5.27 1.33 26.07
CA SER A 98 -4.50 0.16 26.46
C SER A 98 -4.65 -0.96 25.42
N PRO A 99 -3.59 -1.78 25.21
CA PRO A 99 -3.69 -2.98 24.38
C PRO A 99 -4.75 -3.96 24.88
N GLY A 100 -5.59 -4.43 23.97
CA GLY A 100 -6.57 -5.49 24.23
C GLY A 100 -6.06 -6.89 23.91
N THR A 101 -6.97 -7.85 23.95
CA THR A 101 -6.72 -9.23 23.52
C THR A 101 -6.52 -9.31 21.99
N PRO A 102 -5.65 -10.20 21.50
CA PRO A 102 -5.47 -10.42 20.07
C PRO A 102 -6.79 -10.75 19.36
N CYS A 103 -6.99 -10.17 18.18
CA CYS A 103 -8.14 -10.41 17.33
C CYS A 103 -8.07 -11.84 16.77
N GLU A 104 -9.15 -12.60 16.83
CA GLU A 104 -9.23 -13.90 16.18
C GLU A 104 -9.26 -13.73 14.65
N LEU A 105 -8.41 -14.46 13.94
CA LEU A 105 -8.29 -14.39 12.48
C LEU A 105 -8.51 -15.79 11.91
N SER A 106 -9.42 -15.90 10.95
CA SER A 106 -9.74 -17.16 10.27
C SER A 106 -9.13 -17.19 8.86
N LEU A 107 -8.87 -18.39 8.33
CA LEU A 107 -8.37 -18.53 6.96
C LEU A 107 -9.48 -18.25 5.94
N GLU A 108 -10.72 -18.56 6.29
CA GLU A 108 -11.92 -18.30 5.50
C GLU A 108 -12.09 -16.80 5.23
N ASP A 109 -11.96 -15.96 6.27
CA ASP A 109 -12.02 -14.50 6.12
C ASP A 109 -10.89 -13.98 5.21
N ALA A 110 -9.71 -14.57 5.33
CA ALA A 110 -8.58 -14.20 4.48
C ALA A 110 -8.84 -14.56 3.00
N GLU A 111 -9.52 -15.68 2.74
CA GLU A 111 -9.91 -16.08 1.39
C GLU A 111 -10.94 -15.12 0.81
N VAL A 112 -11.95 -14.73 1.57
CA VAL A 112 -12.94 -13.73 1.15
C VAL A 112 -12.25 -12.41 0.80
N LEU A 113 -11.30 -11.95 1.62
CA LEU A 113 -10.49 -10.76 1.31
C LEU A 113 -9.70 -10.91 0.02
N GLN A 114 -9.13 -12.08 -0.26
CA GLN A 114 -8.42 -12.34 -1.52
C GLN A 114 -9.36 -12.37 -2.72
N GLN A 115 -10.53 -13.00 -2.59
CA GLN A 115 -11.57 -13.02 -3.62
C GLN A 115 -12.05 -11.60 -3.92
N GLN A 116 -12.26 -10.76 -2.89
CA GLN A 116 -12.63 -9.35 -3.04
C GLN A 116 -11.54 -8.54 -3.76
N ARG A 117 -10.25 -8.77 -3.45
CA ARG A 117 -9.13 -8.13 -4.15
C ARG A 117 -9.11 -8.54 -5.63
N LYS A 118 -9.31 -9.83 -5.94
CA LYS A 118 -9.38 -10.35 -7.32
C LYS A 118 -10.58 -9.80 -8.07
N SER A 119 -11.76 -9.74 -7.45
CA SER A 119 -12.97 -9.21 -8.10
C SER A 119 -12.85 -7.72 -8.41
N ARG A 120 -12.33 -6.92 -7.47
CA ARG A 120 -12.06 -5.49 -7.68
C ARG A 120 -11.03 -5.25 -8.79
N ALA A 121 -9.99 -6.09 -8.88
CA ALA A 121 -9.00 -6.02 -9.96
C ALA A 121 -9.65 -6.34 -11.32
N ASN A 122 -10.41 -7.43 -11.41
CA ASN A 122 -11.14 -7.79 -12.63
C ASN A 122 -12.15 -6.70 -13.03
N GLU A 123 -12.88 -6.12 -12.08
CA GLU A 123 -13.81 -5.02 -12.35
C GLU A 123 -13.08 -3.80 -12.92
N TYR A 124 -11.91 -3.46 -12.37
CA TYR A 124 -11.08 -2.39 -12.92
C TYR A 124 -10.62 -2.70 -14.35
N ASP A 125 -10.19 -3.94 -14.64
CA ASP A 125 -9.80 -4.35 -16.00
C ASP A 125 -10.98 -4.32 -16.98
N LYS A 126 -12.18 -4.71 -16.52
CA LYS A 126 -13.44 -4.58 -17.29
C LYS A 126 -13.73 -3.13 -17.63
N LEU A 127 -13.69 -2.25 -16.63
CA LEU A 127 -13.92 -0.82 -16.78
C LEU A 127 -12.85 -0.15 -17.66
N ALA A 128 -11.61 -0.65 -17.61
CA ALA A 128 -10.50 -0.20 -18.44
C ALA A 128 -10.54 -0.79 -19.87
N GLY A 129 -11.54 -1.62 -20.21
CA GLY A 129 -11.70 -2.23 -21.53
C GLY A 129 -10.63 -3.28 -21.88
N ARG A 130 -9.93 -3.84 -20.88
CA ARG A 130 -8.81 -4.78 -21.08
C ARG A 130 -9.25 -6.24 -21.20
N ASP A 131 -10.50 -6.55 -20.87
CA ASP A 131 -11.03 -7.91 -20.89
C ASP A 131 -11.45 -8.43 -22.27
N ASN A 132 -11.22 -7.66 -23.33
CA ASN A 132 -11.49 -8.11 -24.69
C ASN A 132 -10.19 -8.63 -25.36
N PRO A 133 -9.93 -9.95 -25.42
CA PRO A 133 -8.79 -10.50 -26.15
C PRO A 133 -8.86 -10.31 -27.68
N LYS A 134 -9.87 -9.58 -28.19
CA LYS A 134 -10.22 -9.53 -29.62
C LYS A 134 -9.45 -8.51 -30.46
N ASP A 135 -8.68 -7.61 -29.84
CA ASP A 135 -7.90 -6.59 -30.57
C ASP A 135 -6.38 -6.87 -30.57
N TRP A 136 -5.93 -7.93 -29.91
CA TRP A 136 -4.57 -8.45 -30.08
C TRP A 136 -4.56 -9.50 -31.20
N GLN A 137 -4.42 -9.05 -32.45
CA GLN A 137 -3.86 -9.93 -33.47
C GLN A 137 -2.35 -10.01 -33.22
N PRO A 138 -1.77 -11.18 -32.88
CA PRO A 138 -0.33 -11.34 -33.00
C PRO A 138 0.00 -11.03 -34.46
N SER A 139 0.79 -9.97 -34.70
CA SER A 139 1.23 -9.70 -36.05
C SER A 139 1.95 -10.95 -36.53
N GLN A 140 1.40 -11.58 -37.58
CA GLN A 140 2.09 -12.64 -38.31
C GLN A 140 3.39 -12.00 -38.78
N THR A 141 4.48 -12.29 -38.08
CA THR A 141 5.80 -11.77 -38.39
C THR A 141 6.09 -12.14 -39.83
N LYS A 142 6.21 -11.14 -40.70
CA LYS A 142 6.75 -11.33 -42.05
C LYS A 142 8.13 -12.01 -41.92
N PRO A 143 8.49 -12.95 -42.81
CA PRO A 143 9.76 -13.65 -42.74
C PRO A 143 10.93 -12.65 -42.64
N LYS A 144 11.89 -12.98 -41.77
CA LYS A 144 13.13 -12.22 -41.52
C LYS A 144 13.85 -11.94 -42.85
N THR A 145 13.74 -10.71 -43.36
CA THR A 145 14.79 -10.17 -44.22
C THR A 145 16.01 -9.87 -43.35
N GLN A 146 17.16 -10.38 -43.79
CA GLN A 146 18.42 -10.37 -43.06
C GLN A 146 19.13 -9.01 -43.22
N ASP A 147 18.50 -7.91 -42.84
CA ASP A 147 19.14 -6.59 -42.85
C ASP A 147 19.58 -6.19 -41.44
N LYS A 148 20.91 -6.16 -41.27
CA LYS A 148 21.65 -5.85 -40.04
C LYS A 148 21.32 -4.41 -39.57
N PRO A 149 20.82 -4.18 -38.33
CA PRO A 149 20.35 -2.87 -37.89
C PRO A 149 21.40 -2.04 -37.12
N TRP A 150 22.71 -2.26 -37.33
CA TRP A 150 23.72 -1.28 -36.87
C TRP A 150 24.07 -0.33 -38.01
N SER A 151 23.09 0.48 -38.43
CA SER A 151 23.24 1.59 -39.37
C SER A 151 21.98 2.45 -39.37
N LYS A 152 21.60 3.02 -38.21
CA LYS A 152 20.72 4.19 -38.20
C LYS A 152 21.26 5.20 -37.18
N GLN A 153 21.77 6.30 -37.71
CA GLN A 153 22.12 7.50 -36.96
C GLN A 153 20.89 7.97 -36.18
N GLY A 154 21.08 8.25 -34.89
CA GLY A 154 20.00 8.49 -33.94
C GLY A 154 19.20 9.75 -34.24
N GLY A 155 17.92 9.56 -34.61
CA GLY A 155 16.89 10.57 -34.44
C GLY A 155 16.40 10.52 -33.00
N LYS A 156 16.81 11.51 -32.17
CA LYS A 156 16.29 11.68 -30.81
C LYS A 156 14.77 11.90 -30.90
N SER A 157 13.99 11.05 -30.22
CA SER A 157 12.57 11.28 -30.04
C SER A 157 12.38 12.59 -29.25
N PRO A 158 11.53 13.55 -29.69
CA PRO A 158 11.37 14.82 -28.99
C PRO A 158 10.37 14.64 -27.84
N TRP A 159 10.74 13.88 -26.82
CA TRP A 159 10.05 13.98 -25.53
C TRP A 159 10.52 15.27 -24.86
N LYS A 160 9.67 16.31 -24.86
CA LYS A 160 9.90 17.55 -24.11
C LYS A 160 9.18 17.46 -22.76
N PRO A 161 9.87 17.61 -21.62
CA PRO A 161 9.19 17.88 -20.36
C PRO A 161 8.62 19.31 -20.41
N GLN A 162 7.31 19.48 -20.22
CA GLN A 162 6.73 20.80 -20.05
C GLN A 162 7.23 21.40 -18.73
N ALA A 163 7.93 22.53 -18.83
CA ALA A 163 8.27 23.36 -17.69
C ALA A 163 6.98 23.90 -17.06
N LYS A 164 6.90 23.83 -15.74
CA LYS A 164 5.81 24.36 -14.94
C LYS A 164 6.00 25.88 -14.93
N LEU A 165 5.11 26.62 -15.61
CA LEU A 165 5.07 28.07 -15.55
C LEU A 165 4.66 28.49 -14.14
N THR A 166 5.60 29.06 -13.39
CA THR A 166 5.32 29.93 -12.26
C THR A 166 4.80 31.25 -12.82
N SER A 167 3.49 31.37 -13.04
CA SER A 167 2.85 32.67 -13.26
C SER A 167 2.39 33.21 -11.92
N SER A 168 3.21 34.07 -11.32
CA SER A 168 2.73 35.03 -10.33
C SER A 168 1.82 36.01 -11.06
N THR A 169 0.52 35.87 -10.86
CA THR A 169 -0.45 36.89 -11.25
C THR A 169 -1.36 37.12 -10.05
N GLU A 170 -1.16 38.24 -9.37
CA GLU A 170 -2.15 38.80 -8.46
C GLU A 170 -3.44 39.05 -9.24
N VAL A 171 -4.56 38.48 -8.78
CA VAL A 171 -5.89 38.92 -9.24
C VAL A 171 -6.82 39.06 -8.04
N LYS A 172 -7.32 40.29 -7.92
CA LYS A 172 -8.34 40.74 -6.99
C LYS A 172 -9.63 39.93 -7.10
N VAL A 173 -10.25 39.77 -5.94
CA VAL A 173 -11.54 39.17 -5.63
C VAL A 173 -12.67 39.66 -6.55
N SER A 174 -13.35 38.74 -7.24
CA SER A 174 -14.82 38.71 -7.35
C SER A 174 -15.31 37.44 -8.08
N GLY A 175 -16.27 36.73 -7.45
CA GLY A 175 -17.32 35.98 -8.15
C GLY A 175 -17.01 34.56 -8.65
N THR A 176 -17.62 33.58 -7.98
CA THR A 176 -17.92 32.20 -8.42
C THR A 176 -16.76 31.18 -8.55
N THR A 177 -16.64 30.40 -7.47
CA THR A 177 -15.90 29.14 -7.30
C THR A 177 -16.26 28.09 -8.34
N LEU A 178 -15.30 27.70 -9.18
CA LEU A 178 -15.31 26.42 -9.90
C LEU A 178 -14.29 25.49 -9.22
N ASP A 179 -14.80 24.65 -8.32
CA ASP A 179 -14.02 23.61 -7.65
C ASP A 179 -13.87 22.40 -8.61
N PRO A 180 -12.64 22.01 -9.00
CA PRO A 180 -12.39 20.93 -9.97
C PRO A 180 -12.80 19.53 -9.48
N TRP A 181 -13.33 19.39 -8.25
CA TRP A 181 -13.79 18.12 -7.69
C TRP A 181 -15.28 18.04 -7.33
N ALA A 182 -16.09 19.00 -7.81
CA ALA A 182 -17.51 19.10 -7.47
C ALA A 182 -18.38 17.88 -7.84
N ASN A 183 -17.90 16.95 -8.68
CA ASN A 183 -18.69 15.83 -9.17
C ASN A 183 -18.69 14.57 -8.29
N SER A 184 -18.02 14.57 -7.13
CA SER A 184 -18.01 13.39 -6.23
C SER A 184 -19.02 13.45 -5.08
N ARG A 185 -19.79 14.54 -4.94
CA ARG A 185 -20.58 14.79 -3.72
C ARG A 185 -22.10 14.64 -3.79
N ASN A 186 -22.67 14.23 -4.93
CA ASN A 186 -24.11 13.92 -5.01
C ASN A 186 -24.34 12.54 -5.61
N LYS A 187 -24.28 11.52 -4.75
CA LYS A 187 -24.84 10.20 -5.06
C LYS A 187 -25.50 9.55 -3.84
N PHE A 188 -26.15 10.33 -2.97
CA PHE A 188 -27.15 9.81 -2.04
C PHE A 188 -28.14 10.93 -1.68
N LYS A 189 -29.26 10.97 -2.41
CA LYS A 189 -30.58 11.48 -2.00
C LYS A 189 -31.54 11.32 -3.19
N SER A 190 -32.29 10.20 -3.17
CA SER A 190 -33.68 10.18 -3.63
C SER A 190 -34.56 10.68 -2.49
#